data_AF-A0A2H9TPK4-F1
#
_entry.id   AF-A0A2H9TPK4-F1
#
_cell.length_a   1.000
_cell.length_b   1.000
_cell.length_c   1.000
_cell.angle_alpha   90.00
_cell.angle_beta   90.00
_cell.angle_gamma   90.00
#
_symmetry.space_group_name_H-M   'P 1'
#
loop_
_entity.id
_entity.type
_entity.pdbx_description
1 polymer ?
#
loop_
_entity_poly.entity_id
_entity_poly.type
_entity_poly.pdbx_seq_one_letter_code
_entity_poly.pdbx_strand_id
1 'polypeptide(L)'
;MDFKNKCNVGYAFINFVEPASIVTFAQRVLGKRWPRFNSDKICHLSYARIQGKLALLEKVMMEPANYRPKVYHTDGIYRGLEESFPY
;
A
#
# COMPACT_ATOMS: atom_id res chain seq x y z
N MET A 1 -0.91 -6.56 -10.17
CA MET A 1 -2.35 -6.49 -10.52
C MET A 1 -2.66 -7.67 -11.43
N ASP A 2 -3.85 -8.27 -11.39
CA ASP A 2 -4.23 -9.24 -12.41
C ASP A 2 -4.80 -8.46 -13.61
N PHE A 3 -3.96 -8.24 -14.62
CA PHE A 3 -4.32 -7.48 -15.82
C PHE A 3 -5.35 -8.20 -16.69
N LYS A 4 -5.40 -9.54 -16.64
CA LYS A 4 -6.34 -10.34 -17.43
C LYS A 4 -7.75 -10.21 -16.86
N ASN A 5 -7.88 -10.27 -15.55
CA ASN A 5 -9.18 -10.22 -14.87
C ASN A 5 -9.57 -8.82 -14.38
N LYS A 6 -8.72 -7.79 -14.60
CA LYS A 6 -8.90 -6.42 -14.08
C LYS A 6 -9.19 -6.38 -12.57
N CYS A 7 -8.59 -7.30 -11.82
CA CYS A 7 -8.82 -7.48 -10.39
C CYS A 7 -7.53 -7.34 -9.58
N ASN A 8 -7.67 -6.93 -8.32
CA ASN A 8 -6.55 -6.97 -7.40
C ASN A 8 -6.10 -8.42 -7.16
N VAL A 9 -4.81 -8.59 -6.87
CA VAL A 9 -4.21 -9.91 -6.59
C VAL A 9 -4.42 -10.36 -5.14
N GLY A 10 -5.23 -9.63 -4.38
CA GLY A 10 -5.58 -9.97 -2.99
C GLY A 10 -4.61 -9.47 -1.91
N TYR A 11 -3.56 -8.73 -2.27
CA TYR A 11 -2.65 -8.08 -1.31
C TYR A 11 -2.21 -6.69 -1.78
N ALA A 12 -1.70 -5.90 -0.84
CA ALA A 12 -1.15 -4.57 -1.08
C ALA A 12 0.05 -4.31 -0.16
N PHE A 13 0.91 -3.38 -0.56
CA PHE A 13 2.03 -2.90 0.25
C PHE A 13 1.75 -1.47 0.71
N ILE A 14 2.05 -1.19 1.97
CA ILE A 14 1.91 0.14 2.57
C ILE A 14 3.17 0.39 3.40
N ASN A 15 3.87 1.48 3.10
CA ASN A 15 4.97 1.97 3.93
C ASN A 15 4.41 3.06 4.87
N PHE A 16 4.55 2.86 6.17
CA PHE A 16 4.19 3.85 7.18
C PHE A 16 5.40 4.72 7.51
N VAL A 17 5.17 6.02 7.74
CA VAL A 17 6.23 6.95 8.18
C VAL A 17 6.70 6.59 9.58
N GLU A 18 5.75 6.30 10.47
CA GLU A 18 6.01 5.96 11.87
C GLU A 18 5.58 4.51 12.14
N PRO A 19 6.44 3.64 12.70
CA PRO A 19 6.09 2.26 13.01
C PRO A 19 4.89 2.12 13.95
N ALA A 20 4.68 3.08 14.86
CA ALA A 20 3.52 3.12 15.75
C ALA A 20 2.18 3.17 14.99
N SER A 21 2.16 3.77 13.80
CA SER A 21 0.96 3.83 12.96
C SER A 21 0.51 2.45 12.48
N ILE A 22 1.43 1.48 12.38
CA ILE A 22 1.12 0.08 12.03
C ILE A 22 0.22 -0.52 13.10
N VAL A 23 0.48 -0.26 14.38
CA VAL A 23 -0.31 -0.80 15.50
C VAL A 23 -1.73 -0.26 15.45
N THR A 24 -1.90 1.06 15.30
CA THR A 24 -3.21 1.71 15.16
C THR A 24 -3.97 1.18 13.95
N PHE A 25 -3.28 0.99 12.82
CA PHE A 25 -3.89 0.41 11.62
C PHE A 25 -4.33 -1.04 11.87
N ALA A 26 -3.45 -1.87 12.43
CA ALA A 26 -3.72 -3.27 12.73
C ALA A 26 -4.93 -3.44 13.66
N GLN A 27 -5.02 -2.69 14.75
CA GLN A 27 -6.19 -2.72 15.65
C GLN A 27 -7.50 -2.39 14.92
N ARG A 28 -7.43 -1.56 13.88
CA ARG A 28 -8.60 -1.15 13.13
C ARG A 28 -9.03 -2.16 12.08
N VAL A 29 -8.10 -2.88 11.43
CA VAL A 29 -8.41 -3.73 10.26
C VAL A 29 -8.15 -5.22 10.46
N LEU A 30 -7.18 -5.60 11.29
CA LEU A 30 -6.74 -6.98 11.43
C LEU A 30 -7.89 -7.85 11.96
N GLY A 31 -8.13 -9.00 11.32
CA GLY A 31 -9.20 -9.92 11.72
C GLY A 31 -10.60 -9.45 11.34
N LYS A 32 -10.76 -8.30 10.69
CA LYS A 32 -12.06 -7.80 10.22
C LYS A 32 -12.31 -8.15 8.77
N ARG A 33 -13.58 -8.33 8.42
CA ARG A 33 -14.03 -8.54 7.04
C ARG A 33 -14.04 -7.22 6.27
N TRP A 34 -13.78 -7.29 4.97
CA TRP A 34 -13.96 -6.14 4.09
C TRP A 34 -15.45 -5.87 3.88
N PRO A 35 -15.96 -4.67 4.20
CA PRO A 35 -17.41 -4.39 4.21
C PRO A 35 -18.03 -4.27 2.81
N ARG A 36 -17.21 -4.26 1.74
CA ARG A 36 -17.69 -4.12 0.37
C ARG A 36 -17.62 -5.45 -0.39
N PHE A 37 -18.45 -5.54 -1.44
CA PHE A 37 -18.47 -6.64 -2.41
C PHE A 37 -18.83 -8.01 -1.85
N ASN A 38 -19.59 -8.07 -0.75
CA ASN A 38 -19.97 -9.32 -0.08
C ASN A 38 -18.76 -10.23 0.21
N SER A 39 -17.62 -9.62 0.51
CA SER A 39 -16.38 -10.36 0.66
C SER A 39 -16.29 -11.02 2.03
N ASP A 40 -16.17 -12.34 2.05
CA ASP A 40 -15.83 -13.10 3.27
C ASP A 40 -14.34 -13.00 3.64
N LYS A 41 -13.55 -12.25 2.86
CA LYS A 41 -12.11 -12.09 3.10
C LYS A 41 -11.88 -11.33 4.40
N ILE A 42 -11.07 -11.94 5.27
CA ILE A 42 -10.60 -11.36 6.52
C ILE A 42 -9.25 -10.69 6.27
N CYS A 43 -9.07 -9.46 6.74
CA CYS A 43 -7.82 -8.73 6.58
C CYS A 43 -6.71 -9.33 7.47
N HIS A 44 -5.58 -9.64 6.84
CA HIS A 44 -4.34 -10.05 7.49
C HIS A 44 -3.22 -9.08 7.14
N LEU A 45 -2.26 -8.94 8.06
CA LEU A 45 -1.09 -8.08 7.91
C LEU A 45 0.17 -8.92 8.15
N SER A 46 1.20 -8.64 7.37
CA SER A 46 2.54 -9.20 7.53
C SER A 46 3.58 -8.18 7.07
N TYR A 47 4.80 -8.30 7.57
CA TYR A 47 5.89 -7.44 7.10
C TYR A 47 6.29 -7.82 5.67
N ALA A 48 6.44 -6.80 4.83
CA ALA A 48 6.91 -6.98 3.46
C ALA A 48 8.38 -7.42 3.44
N ARG A 49 8.77 -8.22 2.44
CA ARG A 49 10.17 -8.58 2.22
C ARG A 49 11.03 -7.39 1.81
N ILE A 50 10.45 -6.45 1.06
CA ILE A 50 11.07 -5.19 0.66
C ILE A 50 10.61 -4.13 1.64
N GLN A 51 11.56 -3.46 2.31
CA GLN A 51 11.29 -2.47 3.34
C GLN A 51 11.80 -1.09 2.91
N GLY A 52 11.02 -0.06 3.20
CA GLY A 52 11.38 1.34 2.92
C GLY A 52 10.81 1.90 1.61
N LYS A 53 10.64 3.23 1.57
CA LYS A 53 10.07 3.97 0.43
C LYS A 53 10.93 3.80 -0.83
N LEU A 54 12.24 4.03 -0.74
CA LEU A 54 13.17 3.99 -1.88
C LEU A 54 13.23 2.60 -2.53
N ALA A 55 13.42 1.55 -1.73
CA ALA A 55 13.48 0.19 -2.25
C ALA A 55 12.16 -0.26 -2.91
N LEU A 56 11.02 0.23 -2.41
CA LEU A 56 9.72 -0.02 -3.05
C LEU A 56 9.59 0.76 -4.37
N LEU A 57 10.06 2.00 -4.45
CA LEU A 57 10.03 2.79 -5.67
C LEU A 57 10.85 2.13 -6.78
N GLU A 58 12.08 1.73 -6.49
CA GLU A 58 12.96 1.05 -7.47
C GLU A 58 12.32 -0.23 -8.01
N LYS A 59 11.65 -1.01 -7.15
CA LYS A 59 11.00 -2.26 -7.56
C LYS A 59 9.85 -2.02 -8.53
N VAL A 60 9.12 -0.91 -8.38
CA VAL A 60 7.84 -0.69 -9.08
C VAL A 60 7.95 0.32 -10.24
N MET A 61 9.09 0.99 -10.41
CA MET A 61 9.41 1.76 -11.62
C MET A 61 9.23 0.94 -12.92
N MET A 62 9.33 -0.38 -12.84
CA MET A 62 9.16 -1.28 -13.99
C MET A 62 7.70 -1.56 -14.38
N GLU A 63 6.70 -1.11 -13.60
CA GLU A 63 5.28 -1.34 -13.90
C GLU A 63 4.67 -0.20 -14.77
N PRO A 64 3.63 -0.51 -15.58
CA PRO A 64 2.94 0.48 -16.41
C PRO A 64 2.27 1.59 -15.58
N ALA A 65 2.23 2.82 -16.14
CA ALA A 65 1.85 4.06 -15.43
C ALA A 65 0.53 3.97 -14.63
N ASN A 66 -0.50 3.35 -15.20
CA ASN A 66 -1.83 3.22 -14.56
C ASN A 66 -1.86 2.26 -13.35
N TYR A 67 -0.75 1.54 -13.10
CA TYR A 67 -0.62 0.53 -12.06
C TYR A 67 0.58 0.80 -11.14
N ARG A 68 1.21 1.98 -11.29
CA ARG A 68 2.26 2.43 -10.39
C ARG A 68 1.68 2.75 -9.00
N PRO A 69 2.44 2.52 -7.93
CA PRO A 69 2.00 2.80 -6.58
C PRO A 69 1.97 4.30 -6.37
N LYS A 70 1.04 4.73 -5.53
CA LYS A 70 0.94 6.13 -5.10
C LYS A 70 2.01 6.42 -4.07
N VAL A 71 2.66 7.57 -4.23
CA VAL A 71 3.73 8.05 -3.35
C VAL A 71 3.22 9.28 -2.64
N TYR A 72 3.59 9.45 -1.38
CA TYR A 72 3.18 10.61 -0.59
C TYR A 72 4.40 11.24 0.06
N HIS A 73 4.32 12.56 0.28
CA HIS A 73 5.30 13.28 1.09
C HIS A 73 5.25 12.79 2.53
N THR A 74 6.41 12.45 3.07
CA THR A 74 6.56 11.87 4.42
C THR A 74 6.75 12.92 5.50
N ASP A 75 7.19 14.13 5.12
CA ASP A 75 7.68 15.17 6.03
C ASP A 75 7.25 16.57 5.58
N GLY A 76 7.41 17.56 6.47
CA GLY A 76 7.15 18.98 6.18
C GLY A 76 5.67 19.34 6.04
N ILE A 77 5.41 20.55 5.53
CA ILE A 77 4.04 21.09 5.35
C ILE A 77 3.21 20.31 4.33
N TYR A 78 3.87 19.53 3.48
CA TYR A 78 3.23 18.72 2.44
C TYR A 78 2.94 17.29 2.89
N ARG A 79 3.28 16.90 4.14
CA ARG A 79 3.07 15.54 4.66
C ARG A 79 1.65 15.05 4.38
N GLY A 80 1.54 13.91 3.70
CA GLY A 80 0.26 13.30 3.32
C GLY A 80 -0.31 13.73 1.96
N LEU A 81 0.30 14.72 1.28
CA LEU A 81 -0.03 15.03 -0.11
C LEU A 81 0.62 14.01 -1.06
N GLU A 82 -0.08 13.69 -2.15
CA GLU A 82 0.42 12.80 -3.19
C GLU A 82 1.57 13.47 -3.94
N GLU A 83 2.69 12.75 -4.04
CA GLU A 83 3.91 13.16 -4.72
C GLU A 83 3.89 12.61 -6.15
N SER A 84 4.46 13.37 -7.10
CA SER A 84 4.65 12.87 -8.46
C SER A 84 5.64 11.71 -8.46
N PHE A 85 5.34 10.65 -9.21
CA PHE A 85 6.25 9.51 -9.29
C PHE A 85 7.59 9.95 -9.92
N PRO A 86 8.74 9.68 -9.30
CA PRO A 86 10.04 10.06 -9.86
C PRO A 86 10.25 9.39 -11.22
N TYR A 87 10.67 10.19 -12.21
CA TYR A 87 10.89 9.76 -13.60
C TYR A 87 12.25 9.08 -13.77
#